data_AF-A0A1V9RDQ0-F1
#
_entry.id   AF-A0A1V9RDQ0-F1
#
_cell.length_a   1.000
_cell.length_b   1.000
_cell.length_c   1.000
_cell.angle_alpha   90.00
_cell.angle_beta   90.00
_cell.angle_gamma   90.00
#
_symmetry.space_group_name_H-M   'P 1'
#
loop_
_entity.id
_entity.type
_entity.pdbx_description
1 polymer ?
#
loop_
_entity_poly.entity_id
_entity_poly.type
_entity_poly.pdbx_seq_one_letter_code
_entity_poly.pdbx_strand_id
1 'polypeptide(L)'
;MEIEYKNSVKDISEGIYKVGNVISRFGSPFLVARDDAGFYCLVDLSNGRIFTPDCATLKILAEDYGSVGDRLVKAKLTIDYKLNGDTEDEDAE
;
A
#
# COMPACT_ATOMS: atom_id res chain seq x y z
N MET A 1 21.24 -30.07 10.54
CA MET A 1 21.53 -28.64 10.69
C MET A 1 20.19 -27.93 10.58
N GLU A 2 19.62 -27.54 11.72
CA GLU A 2 18.33 -26.84 11.77
C GLU A 2 18.59 -25.35 11.71
N ILE A 3 18.04 -24.69 10.69
CA ILE A 3 18.09 -23.24 10.56
C ILE A 3 16.93 -22.70 11.39
N GLU A 4 17.22 -22.18 12.58
CA GLU A 4 16.24 -21.42 13.36
C GLU A 4 15.97 -20.07 12.68
N TYR A 5 14.80 -19.94 12.08
CA TYR A 5 14.30 -18.66 11.57
C TYR A 5 13.74 -17.85 12.76
N LYS A 6 14.58 -17.02 13.40
CA LYS A 6 14.18 -16.14 14.50
C LYS A 6 13.26 -14.97 14.12
N ASN A 7 12.94 -14.82 12.83
CA ASN A 7 11.88 -13.93 12.36
C ASN A 7 10.85 -14.79 11.62
N SER A 8 10.07 -15.57 12.37
CA SER A 8 8.81 -16.10 11.85
C SER A 8 7.97 -14.93 11.36
N VAL A 9 7.35 -15.08 10.19
CA VAL A 9 6.48 -14.11 9.48
C VAL A 9 5.54 -13.30 10.41
N LYS A 10 5.19 -13.86 11.58
CA LYS A 10 4.50 -13.21 12.70
C LYS A 10 4.94 -11.79 13.05
N ASP A 11 6.24 -11.48 13.07
CA ASP A 11 6.69 -10.12 13.47
C ASP A 11 6.61 -9.08 12.33
N ILE A 12 6.54 -9.53 11.08
CA ILE A 12 6.45 -8.64 9.91
C ILE A 12 5.02 -8.08 9.79
N SER A 13 4.01 -8.87 10.19
CA SER A 13 2.61 -8.48 10.11
C SER A 13 2.21 -7.32 11.03
N GLU A 14 2.90 -7.11 12.15
CA GLU A 14 2.56 -6.02 13.07
C GLU A 14 3.32 -4.73 12.80
N GLY A 15 4.47 -4.79 12.11
CA GLY A 15 5.34 -3.63 11.92
C GLY A 15 4.89 -2.70 10.79
N ILE A 16 4.86 -3.21 9.56
CA ILE A 16 4.79 -2.38 8.34
C ILE A 16 3.42 -2.38 7.68
N TYR A 17 2.59 -3.39 7.91
CA TYR A 17 1.24 -3.51 7.38
C TYR A 17 0.24 -2.67 8.18
N LYS A 18 0.32 -1.34 8.06
CA LYS A 18 -0.58 -0.39 8.71
C LYS A 18 -1.17 0.54 7.67
N VAL A 19 -2.46 0.84 7.79
CA VAL A 19 -3.15 1.74 6.85
C VAL A 19 -2.38 3.07 6.73
N GLY A 20 -2.13 3.50 5.49
CA GLY A 20 -1.35 4.70 5.18
C GLY A 20 0.15 4.47 5.03
N ASN A 21 0.69 3.33 5.46
CA ASN A 21 2.08 2.98 5.17
C ASN A 21 2.26 2.67 3.68
N VAL A 22 3.38 3.12 3.13
CA VAL A 22 3.85 2.68 1.82
C VAL A 22 4.98 1.68 2.01
N ILE A 23 4.87 0.52 1.38
CA ILE A 23 5.88 -0.53 1.38
C ILE A 23 6.49 -0.69 -0.01
N SER A 24 7.78 -0.96 -0.09
CA SER A 24 8.43 -1.44 -1.31
C SER A 24 8.37 -2.96 -1.34
N ARG A 25 7.81 -3.50 -2.43
CA ARG A 25 7.65 -4.93 -2.70
C ARG A 25 8.08 -5.20 -4.13
N PHE A 26 9.02 -6.13 -4.30
CA PHE A 26 9.62 -6.45 -5.62
C PHE A 26 10.11 -5.19 -6.38
N GLY A 27 10.58 -4.18 -5.64
CA GLY A 27 11.00 -2.89 -6.20
C GLY A 27 9.87 -1.91 -6.54
N SER A 28 8.61 -2.30 -6.39
CA SER A 28 7.44 -1.44 -6.66
C SER A 28 6.82 -0.90 -5.37
N PRO A 29 6.27 0.32 -5.37
CA PRO A 29 5.63 0.92 -4.21
C PRO A 29 4.17 0.47 -4.06
N PHE A 30 3.78 0.01 -2.87
CA PHE A 30 2.42 -0.37 -2.53
C PHE A 30 1.93 0.41 -1.31
N LEU A 31 0.70 0.90 -1.35
CA LEU A 31 0.02 1.50 -0.21
C LEU A 31 -0.80 0.42 0.51
N VAL A 32 -0.66 0.36 1.83
CA VAL A 32 -1.60 -0.37 2.68
C VAL A 32 -2.84 0.49 2.87
N ALA A 33 -3.98 0.05 2.33
CA ALA A 33 -5.21 0.80 2.31
C ALA A 33 -6.33 0.08 3.07
N ARG A 34 -7.38 0.84 3.38
CA ARG A 34 -8.67 0.34 3.85
C ARG A 34 -9.75 0.90 2.93
N ASP A 35 -10.63 0.05 2.44
CA ASP A 35 -11.75 0.46 1.59
C ASP A 35 -12.93 1.02 2.42
N ASP A 36 -13.96 1.51 1.72
CA ASP A 36 -15.16 2.09 2.34
C ASP A 36 -16.03 1.03 3.05
N ALA A 37 -15.91 -0.23 2.67
CA ALA A 37 -16.58 -1.36 3.33
C ALA A 37 -15.84 -1.83 4.60
N GLY A 38 -14.63 -1.30 4.83
CA GLY A 38 -13.82 -1.54 6.01
C GLY A 38 -12.80 -2.67 5.88
N PHE A 39 -12.59 -3.22 4.68
CA PHE A 39 -11.60 -4.25 4.37
C PHE A 39 -10.24 -3.66 4.03
N TYR A 40 -9.19 -4.47 4.16
CA TYR A 40 -7.80 -4.06 3.97
C TYR A 40 -7.22 -4.65 2.69
N CYS A 41 -6.43 -3.85 1.97
CA CYS A 41 -5.79 -4.28 0.73
C CYS A 41 -4.45 -3.59 0.49
N LEU A 42 -3.69 -4.11 -0.48
CA LEU A 42 -2.54 -3.41 -1.05
C LEU A 42 -2.93 -2.75 -2.38
N VAL A 43 -2.64 -1.46 -2.51
CA VAL A 43 -2.78 -0.72 -3.77
C VAL A 43 -1.40 -0.53 -4.38
N ASP A 44 -1.21 -1.03 -5.59
CA ASP A 44 0.00 -0.81 -6.37
C ASP A 44 0.03 0.66 -6.86
N LEU A 45 0.94 1.46 -6.31
CA LEU A 45 1.05 2.88 -6.64
C LEU A 45 1.69 3.13 -8.01
N SER A 46 2.25 2.10 -8.68
CA SER A 46 2.78 2.24 -10.04
C SER A 46 1.70 2.31 -11.11
N ASN A 47 0.50 1.76 -10.82
CA ASN A 47 -0.60 1.67 -11.78
C ASN A 47 -1.99 1.94 -11.17
N GLY A 48 -2.07 2.20 -9.87
CA GLY A 48 -3.30 2.51 -9.14
C GLY A 48 -4.24 1.33 -8.92
N ARG A 49 -3.82 0.10 -9.18
CA ARG A 49 -4.68 -1.09 -9.05
C ARG A 49 -4.57 -1.71 -7.66
N ILE A 50 -5.69 -2.25 -7.20
CA ILE A 50 -5.71 -3.13 -6.02
C ILE A 50 -5.02 -4.44 -6.40
N PHE A 51 -4.02 -4.82 -5.61
CA PHE A 51 -3.20 -6.01 -5.82
C PHE A 51 -3.73 -7.25 -5.10
N THR A 52 -4.40 -7.06 -3.95
CA THR A 52 -4.92 -8.15 -3.12
C THR A 52 -6.45 -8.14 -3.12
N PRO A 53 -7.11 -9.29 -2.93
CA PRO A 53 -8.49 -9.33 -2.47
C PRO A 53 -8.70 -8.55 -1.15
N ASP A 54 -9.95 -8.25 -0.85
CA ASP A 54 -10.37 -7.59 0.38
C ASP A 54 -10.12 -8.49 1.60
N CYS A 55 -9.24 -8.05 2.50
CA CYS A 55 -8.89 -8.78 3.71
C CYS A 55 -9.66 -8.23 4.92
N ALA A 56 -10.26 -9.09 5.75
CA ALA A 56 -11.02 -8.65 6.91
C ALA A 56 -10.18 -7.98 8.01
N THR A 57 -8.87 -8.27 8.07
CA THR A 57 -7.94 -7.68 9.04
C THR A 57 -6.58 -7.41 8.40
N LEU A 58 -5.82 -6.46 8.95
CA LEU A 58 -4.41 -6.25 8.58
C LEU A 58 -3.55 -7.49 8.81
N LYS A 59 -3.90 -8.30 9.81
CA LYS A 59 -3.23 -9.56 10.09
C LYS A 59 -3.37 -10.54 8.92
N ILE A 60 -4.60 -10.73 8.42
CA ILE A 60 -4.85 -11.57 7.23
C ILE A 60 -4.09 -11.03 6.02
N LEU A 61 -4.13 -9.71 5.80
CA LEU A 61 -3.39 -9.09 4.70
C LEU A 61 -1.89 -9.42 4.76
N ALA A 62 -1.30 -9.33 5.95
CA ALA A 62 0.12 -9.56 6.14
C ALA A 62 0.52 -11.05 6.17
N GLU A 63 -0.32 -11.92 6.74
CA GLU A 63 -0.05 -13.37 6.78
C GLU A 63 -0.18 -14.01 5.40
N ASP A 64 -1.23 -13.66 4.65
CA ASP A 64 -1.53 -14.30 3.36
C ASP A 64 -0.75 -13.66 2.20
N TYR A 65 -0.54 -12.34 2.26
CA TYR A 65 0.08 -11.60 1.17
C TYR A 65 1.43 -11.02 1.52
N GLY A 66 1.92 -11.09 2.76
CA GLY A 66 3.22 -10.56 3.16
C GLY A 66 4.41 -11.23 2.48
N SER A 67 5.49 -10.48 2.28
CA SER A 67 6.75 -10.99 1.74
C SER A 67 7.92 -10.59 2.62
N VAL A 68 8.88 -11.51 2.81
CA VAL A 68 10.12 -11.27 3.57
C VAL A 68 10.92 -10.10 2.99
N GLY A 69 10.73 -9.79 1.70
CA GLY A 69 11.39 -8.66 1.03
C GLY A 69 10.71 -7.31 1.23
N ASP A 70 9.53 -7.26 1.86
CA ASP A 70 8.80 -6.02 2.02
C ASP A 70 9.50 -5.07 2.99
N ARG A 71 9.53 -3.78 2.64
CA ARG A 71 10.18 -2.75 3.45
C ARG A 71 9.32 -1.50 3.51
N LEU A 72 9.19 -0.93 4.71
CA LEU A 72 8.60 0.41 4.85
C LEU A 72 9.47 1.44 4.11
N VAL A 73 8.84 2.33 3.35
CA VAL A 73 9.53 3.42 2.67
C VAL A 73 9.03 4.78 3.12
N LYS A 74 9.93 5.77 3.12
CA LYS A 74 9.56 7.17 3.30
C LYS A 74 9.01 7.70 1.98
N ALA A 75 7.69 7.79 1.87
CA ALA A 75 7.00 8.29 0.68
C ALA A 75 6.24 9.59 0.97
N LYS A 76 6.08 10.44 -0.05
CA LYS A 76 5.15 11.57 -0.06
C LYS A 76 4.15 11.34 -1.18
N LEU A 77 2.86 11.21 -0.82
CA LEU A 77 1.79 11.14 -1.80
C LEU A 77 1.31 12.57 -2.10
N THR A 78 1.39 12.97 -3.37
CA THR A 78 0.82 14.22 -3.86
C THR A 78 -0.39 13.88 -4.72
N ILE A 79 -1.55 14.43 -4.39
CA ILE A 79 -2.75 14.29 -5.20
C ILE A 79 -2.82 15.49 -6.14
N ASP A 80 -2.62 15.23 -7.42
CA ASP A 80 -2.82 16.21 -8.50
C ASP A 80 -4.14 15.84 -9.20
N TYR A 81 -5.24 16.33 -8.65
CA TYR A 81 -6.55 16.17 -9.28
C TYR A 81 -6.73 17.31 -10.27
N LYS A 82 -6.64 17.00 -11.56
CA LYS A 82 -7.15 17.91 -12.58
C LYS A 82 -8.67 17.89 -12.48
N LEU A 83 -9.25 18.94 -11.88
CA LEU A 83 -10.63 19.30 -12.19
C LEU A 83 -10.64 19.65 -13.68
N ASN A 84 -11.06 18.71 -14.53
CA ASN A 84 -11.52 19.07 -15.87
C ASN A 84 -12.75 19.97 -15.67
N GLY A 85 -12.53 21.28 -15.52
CA GLY A 85 -13.58 22.22 -15.13
C GLY A 85 -13.13 23.66 -14.92
N ASP A 86 -11.89 23.92 -14.53
CA ASP A 86 -11.30 25.26 -14.69
C ASP A 86 -10.55 25.26 -16.03
N THR A 87 -11.31 25.39 -17.10
CA THR A 87 -10.85 26.24 -18.20
C THR A 87 -10.50 27.56 -17.52
N GLU A 88 -9.20 27.82 -17.35
CA GLU A 88 -8.75 29.20 -17.25
C GLU A 88 -9.41 29.90 -18.44
N ASP A 89 -10.40 30.75 -18.17
CA ASP A 89 -10.79 31.79 -19.12
C ASP A 89 -9.52 32.61 -19.34
N GLU A 90 -8.71 32.18 -20.32
CA GLU A 90 -7.86 33.05 -21.10
C GLU A 90 -8.75 33.92 -21.99
N ASP A 91 -9.62 34.71 -21.37
CA ASP A 91 -10.30 35.86 -21.95
C ASP A 91 -9.94 37.05 -21.04
N ALA A 92 -9.33 38.14 -21.49
CA ALA A 92 -8.88 38.59 -22.78
C ALA A 92 -7.98 39.83 -22.51
N GLU A 93 -7.04 40.12 -23.42
CA GLU A 93 -6.26 41.38 -23.60
C GLU A 93 -5.87 42.24 -22.38
#